data_AF-A0A5C2SD97-F1
#
_entry.id   AF-A0A5C2SD97-F1
#
_cell.length_a   1.000
_cell.length_b   1.000
_cell.length_c   1.000
_cell.angle_alpha   90.00
_cell.angle_beta   90.00
_cell.angle_gamma   90.00
#
_symmetry.space_group_name_H-M   'P 1'
#
loop_
_entity.id
_entity.type
_entity.pdbx_description
1 polymer ?
#
loop_
_entity_poly.entity_id
_entity_poly.type
_entity_poly.pdbx_seq_one_letter_code
_entity_poly.pdbx_strand_id
1 'polypeptide(L)'
;MEQDLTHESLSLTPLVLRTHKTIESLRLMMESASLTRMGELTWPNLHEITFSGEFLTSSTTTGLPFAHLLQRTPRLRILSVKVALRYGSDRLSILGRTPQPWIKALKLRSLALSYPDPVDVIFCANMAALTHLSLCDSPRYHYHLAFTIVSNRYSAPILTSAECLSILKRMNMPALESLALSYIADEADDDLLRYVTEAFPRLHTLELHRYRKNRRDIVQHAHIAHLLSRAEMLRHVFLNLDFHDDHGPPGKGDWHEVVHSFDPIHNARGFELVTIMERCPGLKYVALLRHYELASKWVEYYPSRWAKSRYVIVPKWYAIPLTVLSRRLTFQQGFS
;
A
#
# COMPACT_ATOMS: atom_id res chain seq x y z
N MET A 1 -4.69 18.23 -20.22
CA MET A 1 -4.53 16.98 -19.44
C MET A 1 -4.26 15.78 -20.34
N GLU A 2 -5.20 15.33 -21.18
CA GLU A 2 -4.99 14.16 -22.04
C GLU A 2 -3.94 14.41 -23.14
N GLN A 3 -3.89 15.63 -23.68
CA GLN A 3 -2.85 16.08 -24.62
C GLN A 3 -1.45 16.12 -23.96
N ASP A 4 -1.34 16.56 -22.70
CA ASP A 4 -0.05 16.63 -21.99
C ASP A 4 0.52 15.23 -21.69
N LEU A 5 -0.35 14.29 -21.28
CA LEU A 5 0.01 12.89 -21.06
C LEU A 5 0.41 12.18 -22.37
N THR A 6 -0.30 12.50 -23.46
CA THR A 6 0.05 12.01 -24.80
C THR A 6 1.44 12.51 -25.21
N HIS A 7 1.74 13.79 -24.97
CA HIS A 7 3.04 14.36 -25.29
C HIS A 7 4.18 13.77 -24.43
N GLU A 8 3.96 13.59 -23.13
CA GLU A 8 4.91 12.94 -22.23
C GLU A 8 5.19 11.50 -22.66
N SER A 9 4.13 10.71 -22.90
CA SER A 9 4.24 9.33 -23.36
C SER A 9 5.00 9.21 -24.69
N LEU A 10 4.71 10.09 -25.65
CA LEU A 10 5.41 10.15 -26.94
C LEU A 10 6.89 10.50 -26.80
N SER A 11 7.25 11.30 -25.79
CA SER A 11 8.63 11.71 -25.53
C SER A 11 9.42 10.64 -24.78
N LEU A 12 8.82 10.00 -23.76
CA LEU A 12 9.48 9.01 -22.90
C LEU A 12 9.60 7.64 -23.55
N THR A 13 8.57 7.20 -24.29
CA THR A 13 8.51 5.85 -24.83
C THR A 13 9.74 5.51 -25.70
N PRO A 14 10.17 6.34 -26.67
CA PRO A 14 11.35 6.03 -27.48
C PRO A 14 12.63 5.88 -26.65
N LEU A 15 12.82 6.70 -25.62
CA LEU A 15 13.99 6.65 -24.74
C LEU A 15 14.01 5.36 -23.91
N VAL A 16 12.87 5.02 -23.31
CA VAL A 16 12.69 3.79 -22.53
C VAL A 16 12.94 2.56 -23.39
N LEU A 17 12.35 2.50 -24.59
CA LEU A 17 12.52 1.36 -25.48
C LEU A 17 13.94 1.24 -26.03
N ARG A 18 14.64 2.35 -26.30
CA ARG A 18 16.05 2.32 -26.78
C ARG A 18 17.04 1.82 -25.74
N THR A 19 16.72 1.98 -24.47
CA THR A 19 17.60 1.60 -23.34
C THR A 19 17.31 0.20 -22.80
N HIS A 20 16.45 -0.58 -23.46
CA HIS A 20 15.94 -1.85 -22.94
C HIS A 20 17.03 -2.88 -22.57
N LYS A 21 18.20 -2.83 -23.21
CA LYS A 21 19.33 -3.75 -22.91
C LYS A 21 20.16 -3.33 -21.72
N THR A 22 20.18 -2.04 -21.36
CA THR A 22 21.10 -1.49 -20.36
C THR A 22 20.41 -1.06 -19.08
N ILE A 23 19.12 -0.76 -19.13
CA ILE A 23 18.39 -0.28 -17.95
C ILE A 23 18.28 -1.37 -16.88
N GLU A 24 18.43 -0.95 -15.63
CA GLU A 24 18.41 -1.83 -14.47
C GLU A 24 17.24 -1.56 -13.53
N SER A 25 16.82 -0.30 -13.43
CA SER A 25 15.66 0.14 -12.65
C SER A 25 14.84 1.14 -13.49
N LEU A 26 13.53 0.94 -13.51
CA LEU A 26 12.60 1.75 -14.28
C LEU A 26 11.45 2.23 -13.40
N ARG A 27 11.23 3.54 -13.36
CA ARG A 27 10.10 4.17 -12.68
C ARG A 27 9.32 5.02 -13.66
N LEU A 28 8.04 4.70 -13.86
CA LEU A 28 7.19 5.38 -14.83
C LEU A 28 5.84 5.74 -14.23
N MET A 29 5.25 6.83 -14.72
CA MET A 29 3.83 7.09 -14.55
C MET A 29 3.06 6.10 -15.43
N MET A 30 2.02 5.48 -14.88
CA MET A 30 1.27 4.41 -15.52
C MET A 30 0.56 4.92 -16.77
N GLU A 31 0.00 6.12 -16.68
CA GLU A 31 -0.66 6.80 -17.81
C GLU A 31 0.30 7.13 -18.96
N SER A 32 1.62 7.18 -18.69
CA SER A 32 2.66 7.47 -19.69
C SER A 32 3.44 6.21 -20.10
N ALA A 33 3.18 5.05 -19.47
CA ALA A 33 3.88 3.80 -19.73
C ALA A 33 3.25 3.02 -20.88
N SER A 34 4.04 2.73 -21.93
CA SER A 34 3.59 1.90 -23.05
C SER A 34 3.84 0.41 -22.77
N LEU A 35 3.07 -0.18 -21.84
CA LEU A 35 3.26 -1.57 -21.39
C LEU A 35 3.31 -2.58 -22.54
N THR A 36 2.44 -2.43 -23.55
CA THR A 36 2.41 -3.31 -24.73
C THR A 36 3.75 -3.30 -25.47
N ARG A 37 4.27 -2.11 -25.80
CA ARG A 37 5.56 -1.96 -26.51
C ARG A 37 6.73 -2.42 -25.65
N MET A 38 6.65 -2.18 -24.34
CA MET A 38 7.66 -2.70 -23.42
C MET A 38 7.66 -4.24 -23.39
N GLY A 39 6.49 -4.88 -23.48
CA GLY A 39 6.34 -6.34 -23.55
C GLY A 39 6.87 -6.99 -24.84
N GLU A 40 7.14 -6.21 -25.89
CA GLU A 40 7.73 -6.68 -27.14
C GLU A 40 9.26 -6.85 -27.05
N LEU A 41 9.90 -6.17 -26.09
CA LEU A 41 11.35 -6.15 -25.93
C LEU A 41 11.81 -7.06 -24.79
N THR A 42 13.03 -7.58 -24.90
CA THR A 42 13.68 -8.31 -23.79
C THR A 42 14.50 -7.35 -22.95
N TRP A 43 14.34 -7.43 -21.62
CA TRP A 43 14.97 -6.54 -20.65
C TRP A 43 15.96 -7.34 -19.79
N PRO A 44 17.17 -7.64 -20.31
CA PRO A 44 18.08 -8.60 -19.69
C PRO A 44 18.63 -8.15 -18.33
N ASN A 45 18.73 -6.84 -18.09
CA ASN A 45 19.33 -6.26 -16.88
C ASN A 45 18.30 -5.62 -15.93
N LEU A 46 17.06 -5.46 -16.37
CA LEU A 46 16.00 -4.82 -15.58
C LEU A 46 15.63 -5.71 -14.40
N HIS A 47 15.86 -5.19 -13.20
CA HIS A 47 15.61 -5.88 -11.94
C HIS A 47 14.60 -5.15 -11.04
N GLU A 48 14.31 -3.87 -11.31
CA GLU A 48 13.28 -3.10 -10.62
C GLU A 48 12.34 -2.38 -11.59
N ILE A 49 11.04 -2.53 -11.37
CA ILE A 49 9.99 -1.81 -12.09
C ILE A 49 9.02 -1.19 -11.09
N THR A 50 8.82 0.12 -11.21
CA THR A 50 7.80 0.86 -10.45
C THR A 50 6.87 1.61 -11.39
N PHE A 51 5.57 1.37 -11.27
CA PHE A 51 4.52 2.17 -11.87
C PHE A 51 3.75 2.92 -10.79
N SER A 52 3.54 4.21 -11.01
CA SER A 52 2.73 5.09 -10.16
C SER A 52 1.77 5.94 -10.99
N GLY A 53 0.86 6.68 -10.37
CA GLY A 53 -0.05 7.59 -11.09
C GLY A 53 -1.44 6.98 -11.29
N GLU A 54 -2.03 7.17 -12.47
CA GLU A 54 -3.41 6.80 -12.76
C GLU A 54 -3.46 5.61 -13.74
N PHE A 55 -4.23 4.58 -13.38
CA PHE A 55 -4.56 3.49 -14.29
C PHE A 55 -5.77 3.88 -15.12
N LEU A 56 -5.56 4.16 -16.41
CA LEU A 56 -6.57 4.74 -17.29
C LEU A 56 -7.49 3.72 -17.97
N THR A 57 -7.13 2.43 -17.97
CA THR A 57 -7.89 1.42 -18.70
C THR A 57 -9.03 0.83 -17.88
N SER A 58 -10.21 0.76 -18.51
CA SER A 58 -11.43 0.15 -17.96
C SER A 58 -11.68 -1.26 -18.49
N SER A 59 -10.76 -1.84 -19.27
CA SER A 59 -10.98 -3.12 -19.95
C SER A 59 -10.67 -4.33 -19.07
N THR A 60 -11.29 -5.46 -19.39
CA THR A 60 -11.08 -6.75 -18.72
C THR A 60 -9.77 -7.45 -19.08
N THR A 61 -8.96 -6.86 -19.97
CA THR A 61 -7.71 -7.44 -20.53
C THR A 61 -6.45 -6.81 -19.92
N THR A 62 -6.54 -6.33 -18.67
CA THR A 62 -5.45 -5.58 -18.00
C THR A 62 -4.20 -6.40 -17.73
N GLY A 63 -4.33 -7.73 -17.57
CA GLY A 63 -3.20 -8.60 -17.25
C GLY A 63 -2.26 -8.91 -18.42
N LEU A 64 -2.71 -8.83 -19.68
CA LEU A 64 -1.86 -9.27 -20.82
C LEU A 64 -0.59 -8.41 -20.99
N PRO A 65 -0.64 -7.06 -21.00
CA PRO A 65 0.56 -6.24 -21.18
C PRO A 65 1.60 -6.46 -20.08
N PHE A 66 1.15 -6.62 -18.83
CA PHE A 66 2.01 -6.96 -17.71
C PHE A 66 2.61 -8.36 -17.87
N ALA A 67 1.81 -9.36 -18.22
CA ALA A 67 2.30 -10.73 -18.44
C ALA A 67 3.43 -10.77 -19.48
N HIS A 68 3.28 -10.08 -20.60
CA HIS A 68 4.33 -9.98 -21.62
C HIS A 68 5.59 -9.29 -21.10
N LEU A 69 5.45 -8.16 -20.40
CA LEU A 69 6.60 -7.46 -19.81
C LEU A 69 7.34 -8.33 -18.77
N LEU A 70 6.60 -8.98 -17.87
CA LEU A 70 7.17 -9.82 -16.82
C LEU A 70 7.86 -11.06 -17.38
N GLN A 71 7.31 -11.67 -18.43
CA GLN A 71 7.95 -12.78 -19.14
C GLN A 71 9.30 -12.37 -19.76
N ARG A 72 9.45 -11.09 -20.14
CA ARG A 72 10.64 -10.55 -20.81
C ARG A 72 11.65 -9.89 -19.87
N THR A 73 11.45 -10.00 -18.56
CA THR A 73 12.30 -9.40 -17.52
C THR A 73 12.87 -10.47 -16.60
N PRO A 74 13.77 -11.35 -17.09
CA PRO A 74 14.19 -12.56 -16.37
C PRO A 74 14.94 -12.28 -15.06
N ARG A 75 15.46 -11.06 -14.88
CA ARG A 75 16.17 -10.63 -13.66
C ARG A 75 15.30 -9.82 -12.70
N LEU A 76 14.00 -9.70 -12.94
CA LEU A 76 13.11 -8.90 -12.10
C LEU A 76 13.10 -9.39 -10.65
N ARG A 77 13.37 -8.46 -9.73
CA ARG A 77 13.36 -8.66 -8.28
C ARG A 77 12.35 -7.78 -7.57
N ILE A 78 12.09 -6.58 -8.09
CA ILE A 78 11.20 -5.60 -7.45
C ILE A 78 10.12 -5.22 -8.46
N LEU A 79 8.86 -5.46 -8.09
CA LEU A 79 7.70 -5.00 -8.84
C LEU A 79 6.82 -4.16 -7.92
N SER A 80 6.61 -2.90 -8.28
CA SER A 80 5.71 -1.99 -7.57
C SER A 80 4.71 -1.40 -8.56
N VAL A 81 3.41 -1.66 -8.37
CA VAL A 81 2.33 -1.04 -9.13
C VAL A 81 1.40 -0.35 -8.14
N LYS A 82 1.60 0.97 -7.98
CA LYS A 82 0.89 1.82 -7.00
C LYS A 82 0.11 2.89 -7.74
N VAL A 83 -1.05 2.52 -8.24
CA VAL A 83 -1.87 3.32 -9.16
C VAL A 83 -3.25 3.60 -8.59
N ALA A 84 -3.74 4.80 -8.84
CA ALA A 84 -5.14 5.16 -8.64
C ALA A 84 -5.98 4.51 -9.75
N LEU A 85 -7.07 3.87 -9.38
CA LEU A 85 -8.03 3.31 -10.33
C LEU A 85 -9.09 4.37 -10.62
N ARG A 86 -9.42 4.62 -11.89
CA ARG A 86 -10.53 5.53 -12.23
C ARG A 86 -11.85 5.00 -11.69
N TYR A 87 -12.77 5.92 -11.41
CA TYR A 87 -14.12 5.56 -10.98
C TYR A 87 -14.76 4.59 -11.99
N GLY A 88 -15.34 3.50 -11.48
CA GLY A 88 -15.92 2.43 -12.28
C GLY A 88 -14.92 1.38 -12.78
N SER A 89 -13.60 1.56 -12.57
CA SER A 89 -12.62 0.51 -12.86
C SER A 89 -12.71 -0.63 -11.84
N ASP A 90 -12.53 -1.85 -12.33
CA ASP A 90 -12.32 -3.05 -11.52
C ASP A 90 -10.94 -3.06 -10.84
N ARG A 91 -10.73 -4.05 -9.96
CA ARG A 91 -9.45 -4.30 -9.30
C ARG A 91 -8.32 -4.54 -10.31
N LEU A 92 -7.10 -4.16 -9.91
CA LEU A 92 -5.90 -4.30 -10.72
C LEU A 92 -5.51 -5.78 -10.83
N SER A 93 -5.47 -6.29 -12.07
CA SER A 93 -4.91 -7.59 -12.37
C SER A 93 -3.60 -7.47 -13.16
N ILE A 94 -2.54 -8.07 -12.64
CA ILE A 94 -1.21 -8.13 -13.23
C ILE A 94 -1.10 -9.30 -14.20
N LEU A 95 -1.55 -10.51 -13.85
CA LEU A 95 -1.39 -11.69 -14.70
C LEU A 95 -2.72 -12.32 -15.15
N GLY A 96 -3.84 -11.79 -14.68
CA GLY A 96 -5.16 -12.37 -14.91
C GLY A 96 -5.41 -13.60 -14.04
N ARG A 97 -6.36 -14.43 -14.48
CA ARG A 97 -6.80 -15.63 -13.74
C ARG A 97 -6.25 -16.93 -14.30
N THR A 98 -5.61 -16.89 -15.47
CA THR A 98 -5.10 -18.08 -16.17
C THR A 98 -3.63 -18.27 -15.83
N PRO A 99 -3.25 -19.37 -15.15
CA PRO A 99 -1.86 -19.61 -14.79
C PRO A 99 -0.99 -19.77 -16.04
N GLN A 100 0.18 -19.15 -16.01
CA GLN A 100 1.19 -19.27 -17.06
C GLN A 100 2.39 -20.07 -16.53
N PRO A 101 2.97 -21.03 -17.29
CA PRO A 101 4.06 -21.88 -16.81
C PRO A 101 5.30 -21.11 -16.31
N TRP A 102 5.62 -19.98 -16.97
CA TRP A 102 6.81 -19.18 -16.66
C TRP A 102 6.72 -18.44 -15.31
N ILE A 103 5.54 -18.32 -14.71
CA ILE A 103 5.33 -17.60 -13.44
C ILE A 103 6.17 -18.21 -12.31
N LYS A 104 6.42 -19.53 -12.35
CA LYS A 104 7.29 -20.21 -11.36
C LYS A 104 8.76 -19.81 -11.46
N ALA A 105 9.19 -19.21 -12.58
CA ALA A 105 10.54 -18.71 -12.79
C ALA A 105 10.74 -17.29 -12.22
N LEU A 106 9.66 -16.56 -11.90
CA LEU A 106 9.74 -15.28 -11.20
C LEU A 106 10.37 -15.48 -9.82
N LYS A 107 11.35 -14.65 -9.49
CA LYS A 107 12.06 -14.70 -8.19
C LYS A 107 12.07 -13.32 -7.54
N LEU A 108 10.88 -12.78 -7.31
CA LEU A 108 10.68 -11.49 -6.69
C LEU A 108 11.20 -11.49 -5.24
N ARG A 109 11.79 -10.37 -4.85
CA ARG A 109 12.17 -10.02 -3.48
C ARG A 109 11.20 -8.99 -2.89
N SER A 110 10.61 -8.15 -3.72
CA SER A 110 9.63 -7.15 -3.31
C SER A 110 8.47 -7.08 -4.29
N LEU A 111 7.26 -7.13 -3.75
CA LEU A 111 6.00 -6.98 -4.50
C LEU A 111 5.13 -5.95 -3.79
N ALA A 112 4.76 -4.88 -4.51
CA ALA A 112 3.82 -3.89 -4.03
C ALA A 112 2.71 -3.68 -5.05
N LEU A 113 1.46 -3.92 -4.67
CA LEU A 113 0.29 -3.77 -5.55
C LEU A 113 -0.78 -2.94 -4.85
N SER A 114 -1.35 -1.98 -5.58
CA SER A 114 -2.55 -1.29 -5.17
C SER A 114 -3.81 -1.90 -5.75
N TYR A 115 -4.82 -2.07 -4.89
CA TYR A 115 -6.12 -2.61 -5.26
C TYR A 115 -6.05 -3.93 -6.06
N PRO A 116 -5.26 -4.93 -5.61
CA PRO A 116 -5.06 -6.15 -6.38
C PRO A 116 -6.35 -6.98 -6.50
N ASP A 117 -6.55 -7.66 -7.63
CA ASP A 117 -7.56 -8.71 -7.75
C ASP A 117 -7.15 -9.90 -6.87
N PRO A 118 -7.94 -10.30 -5.85
CA PRO A 118 -7.60 -11.41 -4.97
C PRO A 118 -7.48 -12.75 -5.69
N VAL A 119 -8.00 -12.94 -6.90
CA VAL A 119 -7.84 -14.20 -7.65
C VAL A 119 -6.75 -14.14 -8.72
N ASP A 120 -5.94 -13.08 -8.73
CA ASP A 120 -4.82 -12.94 -9.67
C ASP A 120 -3.77 -14.05 -9.49
N VAL A 121 -3.31 -14.63 -10.60
CA VAL A 121 -2.32 -15.72 -10.60
C VAL A 121 -0.91 -15.25 -10.25
N ILE A 122 -0.64 -13.93 -10.16
CA ILE A 122 0.61 -13.41 -9.61
C ILE A 122 0.88 -13.97 -8.21
N PHE A 123 -0.17 -14.19 -7.41
CA PHE A 123 -0.06 -14.76 -6.06
C PHE A 123 0.28 -16.25 -6.05
N CYS A 124 0.22 -16.92 -7.21
CA CYS A 124 0.64 -18.31 -7.38
C CYS A 124 2.12 -18.45 -7.79
N ALA A 125 2.87 -17.33 -7.91
CA ALA A 125 4.27 -17.35 -8.28
C ALA A 125 5.18 -17.93 -7.18
N ASN A 126 6.44 -18.17 -7.53
CA ASN A 126 7.44 -18.58 -6.56
C ASN A 126 7.84 -17.39 -5.67
N MET A 127 7.21 -17.29 -4.51
CA MET A 127 7.45 -16.21 -3.54
C MET A 127 8.44 -16.60 -2.43
N ALA A 128 9.18 -17.69 -2.60
CA ALA A 128 10.09 -18.20 -1.56
C ALA A 128 11.19 -17.19 -1.16
N ALA A 129 11.60 -16.34 -2.10
CA ALA A 129 12.60 -15.29 -1.89
C ALA A 129 12.01 -13.91 -1.59
N LEU A 130 10.69 -13.80 -1.47
CA LEU A 130 10.01 -12.53 -1.22
C LEU A 130 10.26 -12.10 0.22
N THR A 131 10.88 -10.93 0.39
CA THR A 131 11.14 -10.33 1.70
C THR A 131 10.19 -9.18 2.00
N HIS A 132 9.59 -8.57 0.98
CA HIS A 132 8.67 -7.44 1.13
C HIS A 132 7.38 -7.67 0.33
N LEU A 133 6.24 -7.57 1.01
CA LEU A 133 4.91 -7.59 0.41
C LEU A 133 4.11 -6.36 0.85
N SER A 134 3.52 -5.65 -0.11
CA SER A 134 2.60 -4.54 0.16
C SER A 134 1.36 -4.66 -0.70
N LEU A 135 0.20 -4.89 -0.08
CA LEU A 135 -1.11 -4.93 -0.72
C LEU A 135 -1.93 -3.76 -0.16
N CYS A 136 -1.66 -2.56 -0.67
CA CYS A 136 -2.14 -1.31 -0.08
C CYS A 136 -2.88 -0.43 -1.08
N ASP A 137 -3.89 0.28 -0.60
CA ASP A 137 -4.58 1.36 -1.29
C ASP A 137 -3.64 2.48 -1.78
N SER A 138 -3.91 2.99 -2.99
CA SER A 138 -3.21 4.14 -3.57
C SER A 138 -4.13 4.93 -4.52
N PRO A 139 -4.54 6.16 -4.21
CA PRO A 139 -4.23 6.92 -3.00
C PRO A 139 -4.81 6.26 -1.75
N ARG A 140 -4.41 6.72 -0.56
CA ARG A 140 -4.95 6.19 0.69
C ARG A 140 -6.46 6.42 0.78
N TYR A 141 -7.20 5.42 1.24
CA TYR A 141 -8.65 5.40 1.31
C TYR A 141 -9.22 6.51 2.18
N HIS A 142 -8.51 6.90 3.23
CA HIS A 142 -8.93 8.05 4.03
C HIS A 142 -9.07 9.33 3.19
N TYR A 143 -8.37 9.47 2.06
CA TYR A 143 -8.64 10.57 1.12
C TYR A 143 -9.96 10.44 0.36
N HIS A 144 -10.41 9.21 0.06
CA HIS A 144 -11.75 8.98 -0.48
C HIS A 144 -12.85 9.34 0.52
N LEU A 145 -12.55 9.27 1.82
CA LEU A 145 -13.48 9.68 2.88
C LEU A 145 -13.51 11.20 3.08
N ALA A 146 -12.36 11.86 2.96
CA ALA A 146 -12.22 13.30 3.20
C ALA A 146 -12.70 14.16 2.02
N PHE A 147 -12.40 13.72 0.80
CA PHE A 147 -12.41 14.58 -0.37
C PHE A 147 -13.33 14.02 -1.44
N THR A 148 -14.47 14.69 -1.64
CA THR A 148 -15.45 14.33 -2.68
C THR A 148 -14.85 14.31 -4.08
N ILE A 149 -13.86 15.17 -4.36
CA ILE A 149 -13.13 15.15 -5.64
C ILE A 149 -12.36 13.84 -5.86
N VAL A 150 -11.85 13.22 -4.79
CA VAL A 150 -11.15 11.93 -4.86
C VAL A 150 -12.16 10.81 -5.02
N SER A 151 -13.22 10.77 -4.20
CA SER A 151 -14.26 9.74 -4.29
C SER A 151 -15.00 9.73 -5.63
N ASN A 152 -15.20 10.90 -6.24
CA ASN A 152 -15.88 11.02 -7.53
C ASN A 152 -14.97 10.66 -8.71
N ARG A 153 -13.64 10.74 -8.54
CA ARG A 153 -12.67 10.50 -9.62
C ARG A 153 -12.11 9.09 -9.61
N TYR A 154 -11.94 8.49 -8.44
CA TYR A 154 -11.22 7.23 -8.28
C TYR A 154 -12.03 6.16 -7.55
N SER A 155 -11.93 4.93 -8.01
CA SER A 155 -12.39 3.74 -7.30
C SER A 155 -11.43 3.38 -6.17
N ALA A 156 -11.97 2.84 -5.08
CA ALA A 156 -11.18 2.26 -3.98
C ALA A 156 -11.70 0.85 -3.61
N PRO A 157 -11.52 -0.15 -4.48
CA PRO A 157 -11.99 -1.51 -4.24
C PRO A 157 -11.04 -2.24 -3.28
N ILE A 158 -11.00 -1.79 -2.03
CA ILE A 158 -10.13 -2.31 -0.96
C ILE A 158 -10.47 -3.77 -0.68
N LEU A 159 -9.45 -4.56 -0.39
CA LEU A 159 -9.59 -5.97 0.00
C LEU A 159 -10.37 -6.08 1.31
N THR A 160 -11.15 -7.14 1.51
CA THR A 160 -11.62 -7.49 2.85
C THR A 160 -10.58 -8.30 3.61
N SER A 161 -10.72 -8.46 4.93
CA SER A 161 -9.80 -9.34 5.69
C SER A 161 -9.84 -10.78 5.21
N ALA A 162 -11.01 -11.32 4.82
CA ALA A 162 -11.13 -12.64 4.20
C ALA A 162 -10.34 -12.75 2.88
N GLU A 163 -10.38 -11.71 2.04
CA GLU A 163 -9.65 -11.67 0.78
C GLU A 163 -8.13 -11.58 0.99
N CYS A 164 -7.68 -10.73 1.92
CA CYS A 164 -6.28 -10.68 2.35
C CYS A 164 -5.81 -12.06 2.83
N LEU A 165 -6.59 -12.72 3.69
CA LEU A 165 -6.26 -14.04 4.22
C LEU A 165 -6.15 -15.09 3.11
N SER A 166 -7.07 -15.06 2.13
CA SER A 166 -7.05 -15.94 0.97
C SER A 166 -5.81 -15.74 0.09
N ILE A 167 -5.38 -14.49 -0.13
CA ILE A 167 -4.13 -14.19 -0.83
C ILE A 167 -2.94 -14.76 -0.06
N LEU A 168 -2.81 -14.41 1.22
CA LEU A 168 -1.65 -14.80 2.03
C LEU A 168 -1.51 -16.32 2.15
N LYS A 169 -2.62 -17.05 2.34
CA LYS A 169 -2.62 -18.53 2.41
C LYS A 169 -2.16 -19.22 1.13
N ARG A 170 -2.30 -18.58 -0.04
CA ARG A 170 -1.86 -19.14 -1.32
C ARG A 170 -0.38 -18.87 -1.61
N MET A 171 0.23 -17.93 -0.90
CA MET A 171 1.61 -17.53 -1.11
C MET A 171 2.54 -18.25 -0.12
N ASN A 172 3.56 -18.95 -0.61
CA ASN A 172 4.62 -19.49 0.24
C ASN A 172 5.75 -18.46 0.39
N MET A 173 5.83 -17.80 1.55
CA MET A 173 6.74 -16.66 1.81
C MET A 173 7.57 -16.84 3.10
N PRO A 174 8.43 -17.86 3.20
CA PRO A 174 9.21 -18.15 4.40
C PRO A 174 10.26 -17.07 4.72
N ALA A 175 10.62 -16.24 3.74
CA ALA A 175 11.60 -15.17 3.87
C ALA A 175 10.96 -13.78 4.13
N LEU A 176 9.65 -13.71 4.36
CA LEU A 176 8.95 -12.42 4.50
C LEU A 176 9.42 -11.67 5.75
N GLU A 177 9.96 -10.46 5.55
CA GLU A 177 10.48 -9.58 6.59
C GLU A 177 9.58 -8.36 6.81
N SER A 178 8.88 -7.90 5.77
CA SER A 178 8.01 -6.75 5.80
C SER A 178 6.68 -7.03 5.11
N LEU A 179 5.58 -6.76 5.81
CA LEU A 179 4.21 -6.88 5.30
C LEU A 179 3.45 -5.57 5.50
N ALA A 180 2.82 -5.08 4.44
CA ALA A 180 1.89 -3.96 4.49
C ALA A 180 0.54 -4.36 3.88
N LEU A 181 -0.56 -4.14 4.60
CA LEU A 181 -1.91 -4.48 4.16
C LEU A 181 -2.85 -3.29 4.33
N SER A 182 -3.72 -3.08 3.35
CA SER A 182 -4.89 -2.21 3.49
C SER A 182 -6.15 -3.03 3.24
N TYR A 183 -7.05 -3.06 4.20
CA TYR A 183 -8.25 -3.90 4.12
C TYR A 183 -9.43 -3.32 4.89
N ILE A 184 -10.64 -3.70 4.48
CA ILE A 184 -11.88 -3.47 5.22
C ILE A 184 -12.08 -4.69 6.14
N ALA A 185 -12.23 -4.43 7.43
CA ALA A 185 -12.46 -5.48 8.41
C ALA A 185 -13.83 -6.14 8.19
N ASP A 186 -13.82 -7.47 8.11
CA ASP A 186 -14.97 -8.35 8.02
C ASP A 186 -14.85 -9.45 9.10
N GLU A 187 -15.70 -10.47 9.04
CA GLU A 187 -15.78 -11.53 10.05
C GLU A 187 -14.48 -12.35 10.17
N ALA A 188 -13.55 -12.25 9.19
CA ALA A 188 -12.29 -12.97 9.16
C ALA A 188 -11.08 -12.14 9.68
N ASP A 189 -11.31 -10.94 10.25
CA ASP A 189 -10.24 -10.05 10.72
C ASP A 189 -9.31 -10.71 11.76
N ASP A 190 -9.88 -11.36 12.78
CA ASP A 190 -9.12 -12.08 13.79
C ASP A 190 -8.28 -13.23 13.18
N ASP A 191 -8.85 -13.94 12.21
CA ASP A 191 -8.17 -15.03 11.50
C ASP A 191 -7.02 -14.52 10.63
N LEU A 192 -7.18 -13.36 10.00
CA LEU A 192 -6.13 -12.68 9.27
C LEU A 192 -4.98 -12.29 10.20
N LEU A 193 -5.28 -11.62 11.31
CA LEU A 193 -4.25 -11.17 12.26
C LEU A 193 -3.51 -12.34 12.89
N ARG A 194 -4.23 -13.41 13.27
CA ARG A 194 -3.61 -14.65 13.78
C ARG A 194 -2.72 -15.29 12.74
N TYR A 195 -3.19 -15.42 11.50
CA TYR A 195 -2.39 -15.98 10.42
C TYR A 195 -1.10 -15.18 10.17
N VAL A 196 -1.18 -13.85 10.13
CA VAL A 196 0.00 -12.97 9.94
C VAL A 196 1.04 -13.19 11.04
N THR A 197 0.60 -13.37 12.28
CA THR A 197 1.51 -13.54 13.44
C THR A 197 2.13 -14.93 13.53
N GLU A 198 1.48 -15.95 12.97
CA GLU A 198 1.91 -17.35 13.08
C GLU A 198 2.62 -17.87 11.82
N ALA A 199 2.25 -17.39 10.63
CA ALA A 199 2.75 -17.93 9.37
C ALA A 199 4.11 -17.36 8.93
N PHE A 200 4.52 -16.21 9.45
CA PHE A 200 5.70 -15.47 8.96
C PHE A 200 6.77 -15.33 10.05
N PRO A 201 7.64 -16.36 10.23
CA PRO A 201 8.60 -16.39 11.34
C PRO A 201 9.70 -15.33 11.25
N ARG A 202 9.88 -14.68 10.10
CA ARG A 202 10.89 -13.62 9.89
C ARG A 202 10.28 -12.22 9.83
N LEU A 203 8.99 -12.07 10.09
CA LEU A 203 8.32 -10.79 9.97
C LEU A 203 8.81 -9.83 11.06
N HIS A 204 9.48 -8.76 10.64
CA HIS A 204 10.00 -7.71 11.53
C HIS A 204 9.23 -6.40 11.41
N THR A 205 8.63 -6.15 10.24
CA THR A 205 7.89 -4.92 9.96
C THR A 205 6.47 -5.24 9.53
N LEU A 206 5.49 -4.71 10.24
CA LEU A 206 4.07 -4.86 9.92
C LEU A 206 3.43 -3.47 9.78
N GLU A 207 2.74 -3.22 8.67
CA GLU A 207 1.93 -2.03 8.44
C GLU A 207 0.49 -2.43 8.12
N LEU A 208 -0.46 -2.00 8.95
CA LEU A 208 -1.87 -2.27 8.78
C LEU A 208 -2.63 -0.97 8.57
N HIS A 209 -3.39 -0.89 7.48
CA HIS A 209 -4.44 0.07 7.26
C HIS A 209 -5.78 -0.67 7.30
N ARG A 210 -6.29 -0.83 8.51
CA ARG A 210 -7.55 -1.50 8.79
C ARG A 210 -8.65 -0.46 8.78
N TYR A 211 -9.63 -0.62 7.89
CA TYR A 211 -10.79 0.24 7.77
C TYR A 211 -12.04 -0.47 8.27
N ARG A 212 -12.99 0.27 8.83
CA ARG A 212 -14.25 -0.31 9.29
C ARG A 212 -15.22 -0.53 8.13
N LYS A 213 -15.95 -1.64 8.16
CA LYS A 213 -17.07 -1.90 7.26
C LYS A 213 -18.25 -0.97 7.57
N ASN A 214 -18.54 -0.76 8.86
CA ASN A 214 -19.56 0.18 9.32
C ASN A 214 -18.94 1.31 10.15
N ARG A 215 -19.30 2.56 9.83
CA ARG A 215 -18.80 3.78 10.49
C ARG A 215 -19.20 3.90 11.96
N ARG A 216 -20.13 3.07 12.44
CA ARG A 216 -20.54 3.01 13.85
C ARG A 216 -19.74 2.00 14.67
N ASP A 217 -18.96 1.14 14.02
CA ASP A 217 -18.22 0.08 14.71
C ASP A 217 -17.11 0.69 15.58
N ILE A 218 -17.04 0.22 16.83
CA ILE A 218 -15.96 0.57 17.76
C ILE A 218 -14.81 -0.40 17.55
N VAL A 219 -13.63 0.14 17.28
CA VAL A 219 -12.42 -0.66 17.05
C VAL A 219 -11.87 -1.15 18.39
N GLN A 220 -11.76 -2.47 18.54
CA GLN A 220 -11.18 -3.11 19.71
C GLN A 220 -9.63 -3.15 19.59
N HIS A 221 -8.97 -1.99 19.66
CA HIS A 221 -7.53 -1.88 19.40
C HIS A 221 -6.67 -2.65 20.41
N ALA A 222 -7.10 -2.77 21.66
CA ALA A 222 -6.41 -3.59 22.66
C ALA A 222 -6.40 -5.08 22.27
N HIS A 223 -7.53 -5.60 21.76
CA HIS A 223 -7.62 -6.98 21.24
C HIS A 223 -6.69 -7.19 20.03
N ILE A 224 -6.69 -6.24 19.08
CA ILE A 224 -5.76 -6.27 17.94
C ILE A 224 -4.31 -6.31 18.42
N ALA A 225 -3.93 -5.46 19.39
CA ALA A 225 -2.58 -5.46 19.96
C ALA A 225 -2.23 -6.79 20.64
N HIS A 226 -3.18 -7.43 21.34
CA HIS A 226 -2.97 -8.75 21.93
C HIS A 226 -2.71 -9.81 20.87
N LEU A 227 -3.47 -9.83 19.78
CA LEU A 227 -3.21 -10.74 18.65
C LEU A 227 -1.82 -10.50 18.07
N LEU A 228 -1.48 -9.25 17.78
CA LEU A 228 -0.17 -8.89 17.20
C LEU A 228 1.01 -9.18 18.14
N SER A 229 0.80 -9.13 19.46
CA SER A 229 1.83 -9.41 20.46
C SER A 229 2.32 -10.87 20.44
N ARG A 230 1.63 -11.77 19.71
CA ARG A 230 2.04 -13.16 19.52
C ARG A 230 3.22 -13.32 18.57
N ALA A 231 3.51 -12.34 17.72
CA ALA A 231 4.63 -12.41 16.79
C ALA A 231 5.93 -11.97 17.47
N GLU A 232 6.79 -12.94 17.80
CA GLU A 232 8.01 -12.72 18.58
C GLU A 232 9.06 -11.85 17.86
N MET A 233 9.08 -11.91 16.53
CA MET A 233 10.08 -11.24 15.70
C MET A 233 9.69 -9.83 15.26
N LEU A 234 8.48 -9.34 15.58
CA LEU A 234 8.05 -8.00 15.23
C LEU A 234 8.90 -6.94 15.94
N ARG A 235 9.37 -5.97 15.16
CA ARG A 235 10.20 -4.84 15.63
C ARG A 235 9.51 -3.50 15.38
N HIS A 236 8.88 -3.36 14.22
CA HIS A 236 8.28 -2.12 13.76
C HIS A 236 6.82 -2.38 13.37
N VAL A 237 5.89 -1.75 14.08
CA VAL A 237 4.45 -1.95 13.84
C VAL A 237 3.82 -0.61 13.51
N PHE A 238 3.17 -0.49 12.37
CA PHE A 238 2.49 0.72 11.91
C PHE A 238 0.99 0.44 11.81
N LEU A 239 0.17 1.14 12.59
CA LEU A 239 -1.27 0.93 12.69
C LEU A 239 -2.05 2.17 12.27
N ASN A 240 -2.85 2.03 11.23
CA ASN A 240 -3.99 2.88 10.94
C ASN A 240 -5.25 2.06 11.18
N LEU A 241 -5.97 2.35 12.26
CA LEU A 241 -7.08 1.51 12.73
C LEU A 241 -8.46 2.08 12.42
N ASP A 242 -8.56 3.27 11.79
CA ASP A 242 -9.84 3.94 11.46
C ASP A 242 -10.77 3.99 12.68
N PHE A 243 -10.40 4.74 13.73
CA PHE A 243 -11.22 4.81 14.94
C PHE A 243 -12.54 5.54 14.71
N HIS A 244 -13.58 5.18 15.46
CA HIS A 244 -14.92 5.75 15.33
C HIS A 244 -15.07 7.19 15.78
N ASP A 245 -14.22 7.59 16.70
CA ASP A 245 -14.10 8.92 17.27
C ASP A 245 -12.86 9.65 16.73
N ASP A 246 -12.19 9.11 15.71
CA ASP A 246 -11.18 9.85 14.96
C ASP A 246 -11.85 11.06 14.31
N HIS A 247 -11.24 12.23 14.43
CA HIS A 247 -11.70 13.44 13.75
C HIS A 247 -11.61 13.32 12.23
N GLY A 248 -10.96 12.26 11.75
CA GLY A 248 -10.97 11.85 10.36
C GLY A 248 -9.81 12.44 9.57
N PRO A 249 -9.79 12.19 8.26
CA PRO A 249 -8.73 12.65 7.38
C PRO A 249 -8.61 14.19 7.34
N PRO A 250 -7.45 14.71 6.88
CA PRO A 250 -7.24 16.15 6.62
C PRO A 250 -8.41 16.75 5.79
N GLY A 251 -9.02 17.90 6.18
CA GLY A 251 -10.28 18.38 5.58
C GLY A 251 -10.95 19.57 6.29
N LYS A 252 -12.08 20.10 5.78
CA LYS A 252 -12.68 21.39 6.23
C LYS A 252 -13.12 21.38 7.72
N GLY A 253 -12.63 22.34 8.52
CA GLY A 253 -13.03 22.56 9.91
C GLY A 253 -11.98 23.35 10.71
N ASP A 254 -12.28 23.73 11.96
CA ASP A 254 -11.28 24.27 12.88
C ASP A 254 -10.41 23.13 13.44
N TRP A 255 -9.21 22.99 12.88
CA TRP A 255 -8.25 21.96 13.30
C TRP A 255 -7.65 22.23 14.69
N HIS A 256 -7.74 23.45 15.21
CA HIS A 256 -7.11 23.80 16.47
C HIS A 256 -7.81 23.12 17.65
N GLU A 257 -9.13 23.24 17.76
CA GLU A 257 -9.93 22.61 18.83
C GLU A 257 -9.97 21.08 18.70
N VAL A 258 -10.04 20.58 17.46
CA VAL A 258 -10.05 19.16 17.13
C VAL A 258 -8.73 18.48 17.54
N VAL A 259 -7.59 19.11 17.23
CA VAL A 259 -6.28 18.59 17.64
C VAL A 259 -6.12 18.59 19.16
N HIS A 260 -6.51 19.66 19.84
CA HIS A 260 -6.39 19.75 21.31
C HIS A 260 -7.22 18.71 22.05
N SER A 261 -8.42 18.39 21.56
CA SER A 261 -9.31 17.40 22.18
C SER A 261 -8.95 15.96 21.83
N PHE A 262 -8.47 15.70 20.61
CA PHE A 262 -8.16 14.34 20.15
C PHE A 262 -6.75 13.86 20.55
N ASP A 263 -5.78 14.75 20.71
CA ASP A 263 -4.40 14.38 21.06
C ASP A 263 -4.25 13.57 22.34
N PRO A 264 -4.93 13.91 23.44
CA PRO A 264 -4.91 13.08 24.64
C PRO A 264 -5.42 11.65 24.38
N ILE A 265 -6.47 11.50 23.57
CA ILE A 265 -7.07 10.20 23.24
C ILE A 265 -6.13 9.38 22.34
N HIS A 266 -5.57 10.01 21.29
CA HIS A 266 -4.61 9.38 20.39
C HIS A 266 -3.35 8.92 21.14
N ASN A 267 -2.82 9.77 22.02
CA ASN A 267 -1.66 9.44 22.85
C ASN A 267 -1.96 8.31 23.83
N ALA A 268 -3.11 8.34 24.51
CA ALA A 268 -3.53 7.27 25.42
C ALA A 268 -3.59 5.91 24.70
N ARG A 269 -4.18 5.87 23.50
CA ARG A 269 -4.21 4.67 22.65
C ARG A 269 -2.83 4.21 22.23
N GLY A 270 -1.96 5.13 21.80
CA GLY A 270 -0.59 4.80 21.43
C GLY A 270 0.20 4.16 22.58
N PHE A 271 0.06 4.72 23.79
CA PHE A 271 0.66 4.15 24.99
C PHE A 271 0.07 2.80 25.40
N GLU A 272 -1.25 2.64 25.31
CA GLU A 272 -1.90 1.36 25.57
C GLU A 272 -1.43 0.27 24.59
N LEU A 273 -1.40 0.58 23.29
CA LEU A 273 -0.94 -0.33 22.23
C LEU A 273 0.51 -0.80 22.49
N VAL A 274 1.44 0.14 22.74
CA VAL A 274 2.83 -0.23 22.99
C VAL A 274 2.99 -1.00 24.31
N THR A 275 2.19 -0.70 25.34
CA THR A 275 2.18 -1.44 26.62
C THR A 275 1.70 -2.88 26.44
N ILE A 276 0.70 -3.11 25.60
CA ILE A 276 0.25 -4.48 25.29
C ILE A 276 1.32 -5.22 24.49
N MET A 277 1.90 -4.56 23.48
CA MET A 277 2.83 -5.18 22.54
C MET A 277 4.25 -5.30 23.08
N GLU A 278 4.64 -4.61 24.15
CA GLU A 278 6.01 -4.71 24.69
C GLU A 278 6.38 -6.11 25.20
N ARG A 279 5.38 -7.00 25.34
CA ARG A 279 5.55 -8.46 25.50
C ARG A 279 6.38 -9.09 24.36
N CYS A 280 6.36 -8.50 23.17
CA CYS A 280 7.30 -8.83 22.09
C CYS A 280 8.71 -8.34 22.46
N PRO A 281 9.67 -9.25 22.70
CA PRO A 281 11.01 -8.86 23.17
C PRO A 281 11.76 -8.02 22.12
N GLY A 282 11.52 -8.28 20.83
CA GLY A 282 12.14 -7.55 19.72
C GLY A 282 11.52 -6.19 19.39
N LEU A 283 10.38 -5.83 20.00
CA LEU A 283 9.65 -4.61 19.64
C LEU A 283 10.50 -3.36 19.87
N LYS A 284 10.58 -2.50 18.86
CA LYS A 284 11.23 -1.18 18.94
C LYS A 284 10.21 -0.08 19.13
N TYR A 285 9.11 -0.08 18.39
CA TYR A 285 8.01 0.88 18.56
C TYR A 285 6.72 0.39 17.90
N VAL A 286 5.61 0.96 18.36
CA VAL A 286 4.31 0.93 17.67
C VAL A 286 4.03 2.34 17.18
N ALA A 287 3.86 2.50 15.88
CA ALA A 287 3.50 3.76 15.25
C ALA A 287 2.00 3.80 14.96
N LEU A 288 1.29 4.80 15.49
CA LEU A 288 -0.12 5.02 15.20
C LEU A 288 -0.27 6.17 14.21
N LEU A 289 -1.06 5.96 13.14
CA LEU A 289 -1.30 7.01 12.15
C LEU A 289 -2.12 8.13 12.81
N ARG A 290 -1.74 9.37 12.55
CA ARG A 290 -2.44 10.57 13.01
C ARG A 290 -2.68 11.51 11.84
N HIS A 291 -3.91 11.99 11.70
CA HIS A 291 -4.28 12.96 10.68
C HIS A 291 -4.05 14.40 11.20
N TYR A 292 -3.38 15.23 10.42
CA TYR A 292 -3.20 16.67 10.64
C TYR A 292 -3.83 17.43 9.46
N GLU A 293 -4.06 18.73 9.61
CA GLU A 293 -4.67 19.60 8.60
C GLU A 293 -4.13 19.43 7.18
N LEU A 294 -2.82 19.24 7.03
CA LEU A 294 -2.17 19.18 5.71
C LEU A 294 -1.64 17.79 5.34
N ALA A 295 -1.55 16.86 6.30
CA ALA A 295 -0.94 15.54 6.07
C ALA A 295 -1.25 14.55 7.20
N SER A 296 -1.20 13.26 6.87
CA SER A 296 -1.15 12.19 7.87
C SER A 296 0.31 11.91 8.25
N LYS A 297 0.61 11.76 9.55
CA LYS A 297 1.95 11.40 10.04
C LYS A 297 1.87 10.19 10.96
N TRP A 298 2.99 9.49 11.10
CA TRP A 298 3.12 8.39 12.04
C TRP A 298 3.65 8.93 13.36
N VAL A 299 2.98 8.58 14.46
CA VAL A 299 3.45 8.87 15.82
C VAL A 299 3.97 7.57 16.40
N GLU A 300 5.28 7.46 16.58
CA GLU A 300 5.96 6.29 17.13
C GLU A 300 5.89 6.31 18.65
N TYR A 301 5.40 5.25 19.27
CA TYR A 301 5.36 5.04 20.71
C TYR A 301 6.36 3.94 21.08
N TYR A 302 7.22 4.22 22.06
CA TYR A 302 8.34 3.35 22.42
C TYR A 302 8.03 2.53 23.69
N PRO A 303 8.48 1.26 23.76
CA PRO A 303 8.31 0.42 24.95
C PRO A 303 8.94 1.03 26.21
N SER A 304 8.43 0.66 27.39
CA SER A 304 8.88 1.20 28.69
C SER A 304 10.38 1.04 28.96
N ARG A 305 11.00 0.01 28.38
CA ARG A 305 12.45 -0.26 28.45
C ARG A 305 13.33 0.76 27.71
N TRP A 306 12.77 1.71 26.95
CA TRP A 306 13.51 2.76 26.25
C TRP A 306 13.48 4.08 27.06
N ALA A 307 14.66 4.61 27.40
CA ALA A 307 14.84 5.71 28.37
C ALA A 307 14.63 7.16 27.84
N LYS A 308 14.18 7.36 26.59
CA LYS A 308 13.99 8.70 25.97
C LYS A 308 12.53 8.98 25.64
N SER A 309 12.21 10.27 25.40
CA SER A 309 10.87 10.81 25.08
C SER A 309 9.99 9.77 24.40
N ARG A 310 8.91 9.39 25.08
CA ARG A 310 8.19 8.14 24.79
C ARG A 310 7.40 8.14 23.46
N TYR A 311 7.47 9.23 22.69
CA TYR A 311 7.01 9.25 21.30
C TYR A 311 7.77 10.23 20.39
N VAL A 312 7.78 9.92 19.08
CA VAL A 312 8.37 10.75 18.00
C VAL A 312 7.39 10.83 16.83
N ILE A 313 7.23 12.01 16.23
CA ILE A 313 6.45 12.18 15.00
C ILE A 313 7.39 12.01 13.80
N VAL A 314 7.16 10.98 12.99
CA VAL A 314 7.98 10.69 11.80
C VAL A 314 7.19 10.90 10.50
N PRO A 315 7.76 11.60 9.52
CA PRO A 315 7.25 11.56 8.16
C PRO A 315 7.59 10.18 7.59
N LYS A 316 6.57 9.44 7.13
CA LYS A 316 6.81 8.30 6.24
C LYS A 316 6.63 8.81 4.83
N TRP A 317 7.69 8.75 4.04
CA TRP A 317 7.66 9.10 2.63
C TRP A 317 6.82 8.08 1.86
N TYR A 318 5.51 8.26 1.88
CA TYR A 318 4.66 7.71 0.85
C TYR A 318 4.95 8.53 -0.40
N ALA A 319 5.66 7.95 -1.36
CA ALA A 319 5.80 8.55 -2.68
C ALA A 319 4.42 8.61 -3.35
N ILE A 320 3.65 9.64 -3.00
CA ILE A 320 2.73 10.30 -3.91
C ILE A 320 3.26 11.73 -3.93
N PRO A 321 3.73 12.23 -5.08
CA PRO A 321 4.11 13.61 -5.18
C PRO A 321 2.85 14.44 -4.92
N LEU A 322 2.81 15.14 -3.78
CA LEU A 322 1.88 16.25 -3.56
C LEU A 322 2.00 17.29 -4.69
N THR A 323 3.05 17.23 -5.53
CA THR A 323 3.16 17.99 -6.78
C THR A 323 2.09 17.67 -7.83
N VAL A 324 1.42 16.50 -7.79
CA VAL A 324 0.29 16.22 -8.71
C VAL A 324 -1.02 16.87 -8.23
N LEU A 325 -1.22 16.99 -6.91
CA LEU A 325 -2.36 17.71 -6.33
C LEU A 325 -2.12 19.22 -6.28
N SER A 326 -0.90 19.68 -5.95
CA SER A 326 -0.60 21.11 -5.83
C SER A 326 -0.52 21.82 -7.18
N ARG A 327 -0.01 21.19 -8.25
CA ARG A 327 -0.06 21.78 -9.60
C ARG A 327 -1.46 21.77 -10.22
N ARG A 328 -2.38 20.95 -9.71
CA ARG A 328 -3.76 20.86 -10.22
C ARG A 328 -4.77 21.66 -9.38
N LEU A 329 -4.44 22.03 -8.15
CA LEU A 329 -5.27 22.91 -7.31
C LEU A 329 -4.92 24.40 -7.48
N THR A 330 -3.70 24.75 -7.89
CA THR A 330 -3.34 26.16 -8.13
C THR A 330 -3.96 26.79 -9.38
N PHE A 331 -4.55 26.01 -10.29
CA PHE A 331 -5.23 26.54 -11.48
C PHE A 331 -6.72 26.84 -11.30
N GLN A 332 -7.32 26.58 -10.12
CA GLN A 332 -8.73 26.91 -9.83
C GLN A 332 -8.93 28.04 -8.80
N GLN A 333 -7.85 28.72 -8.37
CA GLN A 333 -7.95 29.95 -7.57
C GLN A 333 -7.33 31.16 -8.30
N GLY A 334 -7.71 31.35 -9.57
CA GLY A 334 -7.36 32.54 -10.35
C GLY A 334 -8.58 33.05 -11.11
N PHE A 335 -8.99 34.28 -10.78
CA PHE A 335 -10.05 35.10 -11.37
C PHE A 335 -11.51 34.73 -11.02
N SER A 336 -12.00 35.38 -9.97
CA SER A 336 -13.17 36.27 -10.07
C SER A 336 -12.89 37.52 -9.25
#